data_AF-A0A954ZGJ2-F1
#
_entry.id   AF-A0A954ZGJ2-F1
#
_cell.length_a   1.000
_cell.length_b   1.000
_cell.length_c   1.000
_cell.angle_alpha   90.00
_cell.angle_beta   90.00
_cell.angle_gamma   90.00
#
_symmetry.space_group_name_H-M   'P 1'
#
loop_
_entity.id
_entity.type
_entity.pdbx_description
1 polymer ?
#
loop_
_entity_poly.entity_id
_entity_poly.type
_entity_poly.pdbx_seq_one_letter_code
_entity_poly.pdbx_strand_id
1 'polypeptide(L)'
;KSVEFEFRAGPIFAQLVLADEINRATPRTQAALLEAMAESRVTVDGVTHSLTPPFLVIATQNPVDHEGTFALPEAQLDRFLMRFSLGYPSMDEEIRMLELLREQHPIESLTPVATADEILACQREARQVHVDAKIRQYIMQITHATRASEELSLGASPRASIALFRSGQALAAVRGRTFVQPDDIKRLVVPVLAHRVIVRPEARLRKITSRHVVEEIVAETAVPILAHESAT
;
A
#
# COMPACT_ATOMS: atom_id res chain seq x y z
N LYS A 1 2.29 -41.31 -28.17
CA LYS A 1 2.24 -40.66 -26.84
C LYS A 1 2.04 -39.18 -27.10
N SER A 2 0.86 -38.62 -26.84
CA SER A 2 0.67 -37.17 -26.84
C SER A 2 1.38 -36.61 -25.62
N VAL A 3 2.32 -35.69 -25.84
CA VAL A 3 2.89 -34.89 -24.75
C VAL A 3 1.93 -33.73 -24.56
N GLU A 4 0.99 -33.88 -23.62
CA GLU A 4 0.14 -32.75 -23.21
C GLU A 4 0.97 -31.82 -22.32
N PHE A 5 0.92 -30.53 -22.62
CA PHE A 5 1.57 -29.52 -21.78
C PHE A 5 0.76 -29.37 -20.48
N GLU A 6 1.34 -29.78 -19.37
CA GLU A 6 0.75 -29.61 -18.04
C GLU A 6 1.06 -28.22 -17.48
N PHE A 7 0.03 -27.51 -17.05
CA PHE A 7 0.19 -26.26 -16.32
C PHE A 7 0.93 -26.50 -14.99
N ARG A 8 2.00 -25.73 -14.76
CA ARG A 8 2.70 -25.70 -13.47
C ARG A 8 2.55 -24.34 -12.84
N ALA A 9 1.95 -24.32 -11.65
CA ALA A 9 1.77 -23.10 -10.88
C ALA A 9 3.12 -22.45 -10.54
N GLY A 10 3.30 -21.21 -10.97
CA GLY A 10 4.47 -20.40 -10.67
C GLY A 10 4.43 -19.78 -9.26
N PRO A 11 5.45 -18.99 -8.89
CA PRO A 11 5.59 -18.42 -7.55
C PRO A 11 4.50 -17.43 -7.16
N ILE A 12 3.72 -16.93 -8.12
CA ILE A 12 2.60 -16.03 -7.85
C ILE A 12 1.39 -16.75 -7.22
N PHE A 13 1.32 -18.08 -7.30
CA PHE A 13 0.28 -18.89 -6.65
C PHE A 13 0.62 -19.12 -5.18
N ALA A 14 0.80 -18.03 -4.43
CA ALA A 14 1.08 -17.99 -3.00
C ALA A 14 0.27 -16.86 -2.35
N GLN A 15 0.01 -16.95 -1.04
CA GLN A 15 -0.77 -15.94 -0.32
C GLN A 15 0.03 -14.64 -0.07
N LEU A 16 1.35 -14.76 0.09
CA LEU A 16 2.27 -13.64 0.23
C LEU A 16 3.38 -13.78 -0.83
N VAL A 17 3.54 -12.74 -1.65
CA VAL A 17 4.56 -12.70 -2.71
C VAL A 17 5.46 -11.50 -2.46
N LEU A 18 6.76 -11.75 -2.26
CA LEU A 18 7.79 -10.72 -2.25
C LEU A 18 8.41 -10.62 -3.65
N ALA A 19 8.09 -9.54 -4.34
CA ALA A 19 8.68 -9.17 -5.62
C ALA A 19 9.87 -8.23 -5.38
N ASP A 20 11.02 -8.83 -5.11
CA ASP A 20 12.25 -8.07 -4.86
C ASP A 20 12.75 -7.41 -6.16
N GLU A 21 13.16 -6.14 -6.05
CA GLU A 21 13.66 -5.30 -7.14
C GLU A 21 12.77 -5.34 -8.39
N ILE A 22 11.47 -5.07 -8.22
CA ILE A 22 10.48 -5.14 -9.32
C ILE A 22 10.88 -4.28 -10.53
N ASN A 23 11.67 -3.22 -10.31
CA ASN A 23 12.20 -2.36 -11.36
C ASN A 23 13.25 -3.06 -12.25
N ARG A 24 13.84 -4.19 -11.86
CA ARG A 24 14.76 -4.97 -12.73
C ARG A 24 14.03 -5.93 -13.67
N ALA A 25 12.77 -6.23 -13.37
CA ALA A 25 11.94 -7.07 -14.22
C ALA A 25 11.57 -6.32 -15.51
N THR A 26 11.43 -7.06 -16.62
CA THR A 26 10.99 -6.45 -17.89
C THR A 26 9.60 -5.81 -17.74
N PRO A 27 9.24 -4.78 -18.53
CA PRO A 27 7.92 -4.15 -18.48
C PRO A 27 6.76 -5.15 -18.63
N ARG A 28 6.95 -6.22 -19.42
CA ARG A 28 5.96 -7.29 -19.58
C ARG A 28 5.77 -8.09 -18.30
N THR A 29 6.86 -8.43 -17.60
CA THR A 29 6.80 -9.14 -16.31
C THR A 29 6.16 -8.27 -15.22
N GLN A 30 6.51 -6.99 -15.18
CA GLN A 30 5.88 -6.02 -14.27
C GLN A 30 4.36 -5.93 -14.52
N ALA A 31 3.95 -5.79 -15.79
CA ALA A 31 2.53 -5.74 -16.16
C ALA A 31 1.78 -7.01 -15.75
N ALA A 32 2.33 -8.20 -16.00
CA ALA A 32 1.72 -9.47 -15.63
C ALA A 32 1.50 -9.62 -14.12
N LEU A 33 2.50 -9.23 -13.30
CA LEU A 33 2.36 -9.24 -11.84
C LEU A 33 1.26 -8.28 -11.37
N LEU A 34 1.20 -7.07 -11.95
CA LEU A 34 0.23 -6.05 -11.58
C LEU A 34 -1.20 -6.38 -12.04
N GLU A 35 -1.34 -7.08 -13.16
CA GLU A 35 -2.60 -7.64 -13.65
C GLU A 35 -3.10 -8.71 -12.67
N ALA A 36 -2.25 -9.66 -12.31
CA ALA A 36 -2.57 -10.68 -11.33
C ALA A 36 -2.97 -10.07 -9.97
N MET A 37 -2.27 -9.02 -9.53
CA MET A 37 -2.60 -8.27 -8.32
C MET A 37 -3.94 -7.54 -8.41
N ALA A 38 -4.31 -7.01 -9.57
CA ALA A 38 -5.56 -6.28 -9.76
C ALA A 38 -6.77 -7.23 -9.89
N GLU A 39 -6.59 -8.38 -10.55
CA GLU A 39 -7.69 -9.28 -10.92
C GLU A 39 -7.80 -10.53 -10.05
N SER A 40 -6.81 -10.78 -9.18
CA SER A 40 -6.70 -11.98 -8.34
C SER A 40 -6.79 -13.29 -9.15
N ARG A 41 -6.33 -13.26 -10.40
CA ARG A 41 -6.36 -14.38 -11.35
C ARG A 41 -5.19 -14.27 -12.33
N VAL A 42 -4.81 -15.38 -12.93
CA VAL A 42 -3.79 -15.46 -13.97
C VAL A 42 -4.34 -16.30 -15.13
N THR A 43 -4.19 -15.81 -16.36
CA THR A 43 -4.61 -16.55 -17.56
C THR A 43 -3.40 -17.09 -18.29
N VAL A 44 -3.34 -18.41 -18.50
CA VAL A 44 -2.27 -19.11 -19.22
C VAL A 44 -2.91 -20.00 -20.27
N ASP A 45 -2.46 -19.87 -21.53
CA ASP A 45 -2.96 -20.66 -22.66
C ASP A 45 -4.50 -20.68 -22.80
N GLY A 46 -5.14 -19.55 -22.48
CA GLY A 46 -6.60 -19.39 -22.53
C GLY A 46 -7.35 -19.95 -21.32
N VAL A 47 -6.66 -20.56 -20.36
CA VAL A 47 -7.24 -21.06 -19.10
C VAL A 47 -6.95 -20.08 -17.97
N THR A 48 -8.00 -19.64 -17.28
CA THR A 48 -7.89 -18.72 -16.14
C THR A 48 -7.82 -19.49 -14.82
N HIS A 49 -6.80 -19.19 -14.03
CA HIS A 49 -6.57 -19.75 -12.70
C HIS A 49 -6.75 -18.66 -11.64
N SER A 50 -7.51 -18.94 -10.58
CA SER A 50 -7.70 -17.99 -9.48
C SER A 50 -6.56 -18.07 -8.46
N LEU A 51 -6.17 -16.94 -7.89
CA LEU A 51 -5.19 -16.88 -6.81
C LEU A 51 -5.87 -17.16 -5.47
N THR A 52 -5.22 -17.94 -4.61
CA THR A 52 -5.76 -18.30 -3.30
C THR A 52 -5.75 -17.09 -2.35
N PRO A 53 -6.90 -16.66 -1.81
CA PRO A 53 -6.95 -15.56 -0.85
C PRO A 53 -6.46 -16.00 0.55
N PRO A 54 -5.99 -15.07 1.40
CA PRO A 54 -5.63 -13.69 1.05
C PRO A 54 -4.43 -13.66 0.11
N PHE A 55 -4.40 -12.68 -0.80
CA PHE A 55 -3.29 -12.48 -1.73
C PHE A 55 -2.69 -11.09 -1.51
N LEU A 56 -1.41 -11.04 -1.12
CA LEU A 56 -0.67 -9.81 -0.86
C LEU A 56 0.67 -9.83 -1.61
N VAL A 57 0.93 -8.75 -2.35
CA VAL A 57 2.22 -8.51 -3.00
C VAL A 57 2.96 -7.41 -2.25
N ILE A 58 4.19 -7.71 -1.84
CA ILE A 58 5.16 -6.73 -1.36
C ILE A 58 6.20 -6.59 -2.46
N ALA A 59 6.41 -5.38 -2.98
CA ALA A 59 7.42 -5.13 -3.99
C ALA A 59 8.45 -4.13 -3.46
N THR A 60 9.72 -4.41 -3.70
CA THR A 60 10.82 -3.51 -3.36
C THR A 60 11.33 -2.83 -4.64
N GLN A 61 11.87 -1.62 -4.50
CA GLN A 61 12.55 -0.92 -5.58
C GLN A 61 13.84 -0.35 -5.03
N ASN A 62 14.96 -0.63 -5.69
CA ASN A 62 16.22 0.02 -5.38
C ASN A 62 16.32 1.34 -6.18
N PRO A 63 16.39 2.51 -5.51
CA PRO A 63 16.37 3.80 -6.19
C PRO A 63 17.72 4.20 -6.81
N VAL A 64 18.82 3.52 -6.48
CA VAL A 64 20.19 3.95 -6.82
C VAL A 64 20.72 3.32 -8.11
N ASP A 65 20.24 2.13 -8.50
CA ASP A 65 20.74 1.43 -9.67
C ASP A 65 19.99 1.84 -10.96
N HIS A 66 20.72 2.49 -11.86
CA HIS A 66 20.20 2.96 -13.14
C HIS A 66 20.50 2.02 -14.32
N GLU A 67 21.46 1.10 -14.19
CA GLU A 67 21.76 0.14 -15.26
C GLU A 67 20.78 -1.03 -15.23
N GLY A 68 20.04 -1.21 -16.32
CA GLY A 68 19.13 -2.35 -16.50
C GLY A 68 17.85 -2.28 -15.68
N THR A 69 17.44 -1.09 -15.23
CA THR A 69 16.17 -0.89 -14.51
C THR A 69 15.10 -0.22 -15.37
N PHE A 70 13.86 -0.69 -15.23
CA PHE A 70 12.64 -0.17 -15.82
C PHE A 70 11.78 0.43 -14.70
N ALA A 71 11.73 1.77 -14.65
CA ALA A 71 10.87 2.47 -13.70
C ALA A 71 9.40 2.10 -13.93
N LEU A 72 8.66 1.88 -12.85
CA LEU A 72 7.22 1.63 -12.95
C LEU A 72 6.51 2.93 -13.33
N PRO A 73 5.72 2.96 -14.43
CA PRO A 73 4.84 4.07 -14.74
C PRO A 73 3.90 4.40 -13.58
N GLU A 74 3.45 5.65 -13.48
CA GLU A 74 2.61 6.11 -12.38
C GLU A 74 1.26 5.39 -12.35
N ALA A 75 0.72 5.04 -13.52
CA ALA A 75 -0.48 4.21 -13.65
C ALA A 75 -0.30 2.80 -13.04
N GLN A 76 0.93 2.28 -13.02
CA GLN A 76 1.28 1.02 -12.38
C GLN A 76 1.45 1.20 -10.88
N LEU A 77 2.18 2.23 -10.45
CA LEU A 77 2.37 2.56 -9.03
C LEU A 77 1.04 2.82 -8.29
N ASP A 78 0.05 3.42 -8.96
CA ASP A 78 -1.28 3.67 -8.40
C ASP A 78 -2.01 2.37 -7.97
N ARG A 79 -1.59 1.20 -8.49
CA ARG A 79 -2.11 -0.11 -8.08
C ARG A 79 -1.64 -0.56 -6.70
N PHE A 80 -0.53 -0.04 -6.19
CA PHE A 80 -0.07 -0.37 -4.84
C PHE A 80 -0.84 0.44 -3.80
N LEU A 81 -1.39 -0.22 -2.78
CA LEU A 81 -2.17 0.43 -1.72
C LEU A 81 -1.34 1.52 -1.02
N MET A 82 -0.11 1.16 -0.61
CA MET A 82 0.82 2.02 0.11
C MET A 82 2.23 1.90 -0.47
N ARG A 83 3.02 2.97 -0.32
CA ARG A 83 4.46 2.95 -0.55
C ARG A 83 5.18 3.44 0.71
N PHE A 84 6.19 2.69 1.13
CA PHE A 84 7.06 3.05 2.24
C PHE A 84 8.46 3.36 1.74
N SER A 85 9.18 4.19 2.50
CA SER A 85 10.61 4.40 2.33
C SER A 85 11.30 3.82 3.55
N LEU A 86 12.05 2.74 3.36
CA LEU A 86 12.90 2.19 4.42
C LEU A 86 14.15 3.07 4.53
N GLY A 87 14.34 3.65 5.71
CA GLY A 87 15.63 4.17 6.14
C GLY A 87 16.44 3.08 6.84
N TYR A 88 17.62 3.46 7.31
CA TYR A 88 18.37 2.60 8.23
C TYR A 88 17.73 2.63 9.63
N PRO A 89 17.71 1.51 10.35
CA PRO A 89 17.36 1.49 11.76
C PRO A 89 18.28 2.42 12.57
N SER A 90 17.79 2.90 13.70
CA SER A 90 18.61 3.62 14.68
C SER A 90 19.65 2.68 15.31
N MET A 91 20.73 3.25 15.86
CA MET A 91 21.76 2.47 16.57
C MET A 91 21.16 1.56 17.66
N ASP A 92 20.19 2.06 18.44
CA ASP A 92 19.52 1.27 19.48
C ASP A 92 18.69 0.12 18.89
N GLU A 93 18.06 0.31 17.73
CA GLU A 93 17.35 -0.76 17.02
C GLU A 93 18.32 -1.80 16.46
N GLU A 94 19.47 -1.38 15.91
CA GLU A 94 20.51 -2.29 15.43
C GLU A 94 21.10 -3.12 16.56
N ILE A 95 21.39 -2.52 17.72
CA ILE A 95 21.86 -3.24 18.91
C ILE A 95 20.84 -4.31 19.32
N ARG A 96 19.54 -3.95 19.40
CA ARG A 96 18.48 -4.93 19.70
C ARG A 96 18.39 -6.06 18.68
N MET A 97 18.58 -5.75 17.39
CA MET A 97 18.61 -6.77 16.33
C MET A 97 19.78 -7.74 16.51
N LEU A 98 20.97 -7.23 16.85
CA LEU A 98 22.15 -8.07 17.12
C LEU A 98 21.93 -8.98 18.33
N GLU A 99 21.30 -8.46 19.40
CA GLU A 99 20.96 -9.26 20.58
C GLU A 99 19.95 -10.37 20.26
N LEU A 100 18.92 -10.06 19.46
CA LEU A 100 17.91 -11.04 19.04
C LEU A 100 18.48 -12.16 18.17
N LEU A 101 19.53 -11.88 17.41
CA LEU A 101 20.18 -12.83 16.50
C LEU A 101 21.34 -13.61 17.15
N ARG A 102 21.61 -13.38 18.44
CA ARG A 102 22.81 -13.90 19.12
C ARG A 102 22.85 -15.43 19.22
N GLU A 103 21.70 -16.07 19.46
CA GLU A 103 21.63 -17.50 19.73
C GLU A 103 20.94 -18.28 18.61
N GLN A 104 19.71 -17.92 18.27
CA GLN A 104 18.94 -18.55 17.20
C GLN A 104 18.11 -17.50 16.47
N HIS A 105 17.97 -17.63 15.16
CA HIS A 105 17.15 -16.71 14.39
C HIS A 105 15.68 -16.85 14.82
N PRO A 106 14.97 -15.76 15.20
CA PRO A 106 13.61 -15.84 15.76
C PRO A 106 12.62 -16.62 14.88
N ILE A 107 12.82 -16.58 13.56
CA ILE A 107 12.00 -17.30 12.57
C ILE A 107 11.88 -18.81 12.83
N GLU A 108 12.89 -19.42 13.46
CA GLU A 108 12.90 -20.86 13.74
C GLU A 108 11.97 -21.25 14.90
N SER A 109 11.58 -20.27 15.71
CA SER A 109 10.70 -20.45 16.87
C SER A 109 9.28 -19.91 16.66
N LEU A 110 9.01 -19.27 15.51
CA LEU A 110 7.72 -18.64 15.25
C LEU A 110 6.62 -19.70 15.08
N THR A 111 5.55 -19.55 15.85
CA THR A 111 4.32 -20.34 15.69
C THR A 111 3.23 -19.48 15.04
N PRO A 112 2.39 -20.05 14.15
CA PRO A 112 1.28 -19.32 13.56
C PRO A 112 0.27 -18.93 14.65
N VAL A 113 -0.12 -17.66 14.66
CA VAL A 113 -1.14 -17.12 15.60
C VAL A 113 -2.49 -16.87 14.94
N ALA A 114 -2.57 -17.00 13.60
CA ALA A 114 -3.79 -16.85 12.82
C ALA A 114 -3.69 -17.70 11.55
N THR A 115 -4.84 -18.14 11.07
CA THR A 115 -5.05 -18.87 9.82
C THR A 115 -5.47 -17.91 8.70
N ALA A 116 -5.39 -18.36 7.45
CA ALA A 116 -5.84 -17.58 6.31
C ALA A 116 -7.33 -17.18 6.39
N ASP A 117 -8.19 -18.10 6.86
CA ASP A 117 -9.63 -17.84 7.00
C ASP A 117 -9.94 -16.81 8.09
N GLU A 118 -9.19 -16.83 9.19
CA GLU A 118 -9.27 -15.81 10.24
C GLU A 118 -8.83 -14.43 9.72
N ILE A 119 -7.76 -14.36 8.92
CA ILE A 119 -7.36 -13.10 8.26
C ILE A 119 -8.47 -12.59 7.33
N LEU A 120 -9.12 -13.47 6.57
CA LEU A 120 -10.25 -13.08 5.71
C LEU A 120 -11.46 -12.63 6.53
N ALA A 121 -11.71 -13.23 7.70
CA ALA A 121 -12.72 -12.77 8.64
C ALA A 121 -12.40 -11.36 9.16
N CYS A 122 -11.16 -11.13 9.60
CA CYS A 122 -10.69 -9.81 10.02
C CYS A 122 -10.84 -8.76 8.91
N GLN A 123 -10.56 -9.10 7.65
CA GLN A 123 -10.77 -8.19 6.51
C GLN A 123 -12.25 -7.84 6.31
N ARG A 124 -13.18 -8.75 6.59
CA ARG A 124 -14.63 -8.47 6.52
C ARG A 124 -15.06 -7.56 7.66
N GLU A 125 -14.61 -7.84 8.88
CA GLU A 125 -14.89 -7.02 10.07
C GLU A 125 -14.33 -5.60 9.94
N ALA A 126 -13.09 -5.46 9.44
CA ALA A 126 -12.50 -4.15 9.19
C ALA A 126 -13.38 -3.29 8.27
N ARG A 127 -14.08 -3.88 7.28
CA ARG A 127 -14.99 -3.12 6.40
C ARG A 127 -16.24 -2.59 7.10
N GLN A 128 -16.60 -3.13 8.26
CA GLN A 128 -17.75 -2.70 9.06
C GLN A 128 -17.42 -1.54 10.02
N VAL A 129 -16.13 -1.21 10.20
CA VAL A 129 -15.72 -0.06 11.01
C VAL A 129 -16.39 1.21 10.50
N HIS A 130 -17.03 1.93 11.41
CA HIS A 130 -17.81 3.12 11.11
C HIS A 130 -16.91 4.27 10.61
N VAL A 131 -17.34 4.95 9.55
CA VAL A 131 -16.68 6.15 9.03
C VAL A 131 -17.70 7.29 8.93
N ASP A 132 -17.58 8.23 9.86
CA ASP A 132 -18.47 9.39 9.94
C ASP A 132 -18.50 10.19 8.61
N ALA A 133 -19.63 10.83 8.31
CA ALA A 133 -19.79 11.65 7.11
C ALA A 133 -18.72 12.75 6.99
N LYS A 134 -18.33 13.36 8.11
CA LYS A 134 -17.29 14.38 8.16
C LYS A 134 -15.91 13.81 7.83
N ILE A 135 -15.61 12.57 8.22
CA ILE A 135 -14.35 11.89 7.83
C ILE A 135 -14.35 11.58 6.34
N ARG A 136 -15.47 11.12 5.78
CA ARG A 136 -15.62 10.93 4.33
C ARG A 136 -15.38 12.22 3.56
N GLN A 137 -15.95 13.34 4.03
CA GLN A 137 -15.71 14.67 3.48
C GLN A 137 -14.25 15.09 3.62
N TYR A 138 -13.61 14.84 4.76
CA TYR A 138 -12.20 15.14 4.99
C TYR A 138 -11.28 14.41 4.00
N ILE A 139 -11.50 13.10 3.77
CA ILE A 139 -10.77 12.33 2.75
C ILE A 139 -10.98 12.94 1.36
N MET A 140 -12.20 13.37 1.04
CA MET A 140 -12.48 13.99 -0.25
C MET A 140 -11.82 15.36 -0.40
N GLN A 141 -11.81 16.18 0.65
CA GLN A 141 -11.14 17.48 0.64
C GLN A 141 -9.64 17.34 0.39
N ILE A 142 -8.97 16.43 1.11
CA ILE A 142 -7.54 16.14 0.89
C ILE A 142 -7.29 15.72 -0.57
N THR A 143 -8.05 14.75 -1.07
CA THR A 143 -7.84 14.25 -2.43
C THR A 143 -8.17 15.28 -3.52
N HIS A 144 -9.18 16.13 -3.33
CA HIS A 144 -9.46 17.24 -4.25
C HIS A 144 -8.41 18.34 -4.18
N ALA A 145 -7.89 18.66 -3.00
CA ALA A 145 -6.81 19.64 -2.85
C ALA A 145 -5.56 19.23 -3.64
N THR A 146 -5.23 17.93 -3.69
CA THR A 146 -4.12 17.46 -4.55
C THR A 146 -4.35 17.70 -6.04
N ARG A 147 -5.61 17.78 -6.50
CA ARG A 147 -5.94 18.04 -7.91
C ARG A 147 -5.97 19.53 -8.25
N ALA A 148 -6.19 20.37 -7.24
CA ALA A 148 -6.22 21.82 -7.36
C ALA A 148 -4.85 22.47 -7.08
N SER A 149 -3.90 21.74 -6.49
CA SER A 149 -2.57 22.25 -6.18
C SER A 149 -1.80 22.66 -7.46
N GLU A 150 -1.28 23.88 -7.46
CA GLU A 150 -0.44 24.40 -8.55
C GLU A 150 0.91 23.67 -8.62
N GLU A 151 1.36 23.05 -7.53
CA GLU A 151 2.64 22.36 -7.46
C GLU A 151 2.63 20.96 -8.10
N LEU A 152 1.44 20.44 -8.39
CA LEU A 152 1.22 19.11 -8.95
C LEU A 152 0.80 19.19 -10.43
N SER A 153 1.45 18.37 -11.27
CA SER A 153 0.99 18.12 -12.64
C SER A 153 -0.08 17.02 -12.67
N LEU A 154 -0.06 16.11 -11.70
CA LEU A 154 -1.04 15.06 -11.52
C LEU A 154 -1.41 14.93 -10.04
N GLY A 155 -2.70 15.12 -9.73
CA GLY A 155 -3.27 14.91 -8.40
C GLY A 155 -3.72 13.46 -8.18
N ALA A 156 -4.21 13.18 -6.97
CA ALA A 156 -4.56 11.83 -6.56
C ALA A 156 -5.80 11.28 -7.30
N SER A 157 -5.71 10.03 -7.75
CA SER A 157 -6.79 9.30 -8.43
C SER A 157 -8.00 9.00 -7.50
N PRO A 158 -9.18 8.62 -8.02
CA PRO A 158 -10.27 8.09 -7.19
C PRO A 158 -9.87 6.83 -6.41
N ARG A 159 -8.87 6.07 -6.88
CA ARG A 159 -8.34 4.92 -6.14
C ARG A 159 -7.64 5.35 -4.87
N ALA A 160 -7.03 6.54 -4.83
CA ALA A 160 -6.42 7.10 -3.63
C ALA A 160 -7.43 7.36 -2.51
N SER A 161 -8.62 7.91 -2.82
CA SER A 161 -9.65 8.16 -1.79
C SER A 161 -10.23 6.86 -1.25
N ILE A 162 -10.46 5.87 -2.12
CA ILE A 162 -10.89 4.52 -1.72
C ILE A 162 -9.81 3.86 -0.85
N ALA A 163 -8.54 3.97 -1.24
CA ALA A 163 -7.42 3.44 -0.49
C ALA A 163 -7.31 4.06 0.91
N LEU A 164 -7.45 5.39 1.03
CA LEU A 164 -7.48 6.07 2.33
C LEU A 164 -8.65 5.61 3.19
N PHE A 165 -9.84 5.53 2.61
CA PHE A 165 -11.04 5.08 3.32
C PHE A 165 -10.86 3.68 3.90
N ARG A 166 -10.45 2.72 3.05
CA ARG A 166 -10.24 1.32 3.48
C ARG A 166 -9.07 1.16 4.45
N SER A 167 -7.99 1.90 4.24
CA SER A 167 -6.84 1.88 5.15
C SER A 167 -7.19 2.49 6.51
N GLY A 168 -8.01 3.55 6.54
CA GLY A 168 -8.50 4.16 7.79
C GLY A 168 -9.35 3.18 8.59
N GLN A 169 -10.27 2.48 7.92
CA GLN A 169 -11.06 1.40 8.54
C GLN A 169 -10.16 0.28 9.11
N ALA A 170 -9.19 -0.19 8.32
CA ALA A 170 -8.26 -1.24 8.76
C ALA A 170 -7.39 -0.77 9.95
N LEU A 171 -6.87 0.45 9.92
CA LEU A 171 -6.05 0.99 11.02
C LEU A 171 -6.86 1.18 12.31
N ALA A 172 -8.12 1.59 12.20
CA ALA A 172 -9.02 1.66 13.34
C ALA A 172 -9.28 0.27 13.95
N ALA A 173 -9.59 -0.73 13.11
CA ALA A 173 -9.78 -2.11 13.55
C ALA A 173 -8.54 -2.69 14.24
N VAL A 174 -7.35 -2.52 13.64
CA VAL A 174 -6.06 -2.98 14.22
C VAL A 174 -5.77 -2.33 15.57
N ARG A 175 -6.27 -1.11 15.80
CA ARG A 175 -6.18 -0.39 17.07
C ARG A 175 -7.33 -0.69 18.03
N GLY A 176 -8.18 -1.66 17.73
CA GLY A 176 -9.31 -2.06 18.57
C GLY A 176 -10.45 -1.05 18.61
N ARG A 177 -10.55 -0.14 17.63
CA ARG A 177 -11.62 0.87 17.55
C ARG A 177 -12.66 0.48 16.50
N THR A 178 -13.93 0.79 16.80
CA THR A 178 -15.07 0.56 15.91
C THR A 178 -15.39 1.73 14.98
N PHE A 179 -14.64 2.83 15.08
CA PHE A 179 -14.80 4.02 14.25
C PHE A 179 -13.44 4.63 13.86
N VAL A 180 -13.40 5.31 12.71
CA VAL A 180 -12.22 6.00 12.19
C VAL A 180 -12.10 7.40 12.77
N GLN A 181 -10.91 7.78 13.23
CA GLN A 181 -10.60 9.14 13.67
C GLN A 181 -9.85 9.93 12.59
N PRO A 182 -9.86 11.28 12.65
CA PRO A 182 -9.10 12.09 11.70
C PRO A 182 -7.59 11.79 11.72
N ASP A 183 -7.03 11.47 12.90
CA ASP A 183 -5.61 11.13 13.04
C ASP A 183 -5.23 9.86 12.26
N ASP A 184 -6.14 8.91 12.11
CA ASP A 184 -5.90 7.71 11.30
C ASP A 184 -5.70 8.08 9.83
N ILE A 185 -6.57 8.96 9.32
CA ILE A 185 -6.46 9.45 7.94
C ILE A 185 -5.16 10.20 7.77
N LYS A 186 -4.81 11.12 8.69
CA LYS A 186 -3.57 11.90 8.66
C LYS A 186 -2.32 11.01 8.54
N ARG A 187 -2.23 9.96 9.36
CA ARG A 187 -1.11 9.00 9.34
C ARG A 187 -1.00 8.24 8.01
N LEU A 188 -2.13 8.02 7.35
CA LEU A 188 -2.20 7.24 6.11
C LEU A 188 -2.03 8.09 4.85
N VAL A 189 -2.12 9.42 4.92
CA VAL A 189 -2.05 10.25 3.72
C VAL A 189 -0.73 10.11 3.00
N VAL A 190 0.41 10.23 3.68
CA VAL A 190 1.71 10.13 3.00
C VAL A 190 1.94 8.73 2.39
N PRO A 191 1.78 7.61 3.13
CA PRO A 191 1.96 6.27 2.55
C PRO A 191 1.01 5.95 1.39
N VAL A 192 -0.19 6.53 1.38
CA VAL A 192 -1.21 6.25 0.35
C VAL A 192 -1.13 7.24 -0.82
N LEU A 193 -0.83 8.53 -0.62
CA LEU A 193 -0.95 9.54 -1.68
C LEU A 193 0.40 9.94 -2.30
N ALA A 194 1.51 9.86 -1.57
CA ALA A 194 2.77 10.44 -2.05
C ALA A 194 3.29 9.80 -3.34
N HIS A 195 2.98 8.53 -3.61
CA HIS A 195 3.31 7.84 -4.87
C HIS A 195 2.26 7.99 -5.97
N ARG A 196 1.13 8.63 -5.68
CA ARG A 196 -0.01 8.83 -6.60
C ARG A 196 -0.09 10.26 -7.14
N VAL A 197 0.84 11.12 -6.77
CA VAL A 197 0.91 12.52 -7.23
C VAL A 197 2.25 12.82 -7.89
N ILE A 198 2.22 13.64 -8.93
CA ILE A 198 3.40 14.04 -9.69
C ILE A 198 3.63 15.53 -9.48
N VAL A 199 4.78 15.88 -8.90
CA VAL A 199 5.23 17.27 -8.75
C VAL A 199 5.66 17.83 -10.11
N ARG A 200 5.24 19.07 -10.40
CA ARG A 200 5.65 19.80 -11.61
C ARG A 200 7.15 20.04 -11.67
N PRO A 201 7.75 20.13 -12.87
CA PRO A 201 9.19 20.42 -13.01
C PRO A 201 9.65 21.67 -12.23
N GLU A 202 8.87 22.75 -12.24
CA GLU A 202 9.18 24.02 -11.59
C GLU A 202 9.24 23.88 -10.06
N ALA A 203 8.33 23.11 -9.47
CA ALA A 203 8.34 22.80 -8.04
C ALA A 203 9.50 21.87 -7.67
N ARG A 204 9.85 20.90 -8.52
CA ARG A 204 11.04 20.04 -8.31
C ARG A 204 12.34 20.85 -8.27
N LEU A 205 12.48 21.90 -9.10
CA LEU A 205 13.65 22.80 -9.06
C LEU A 205 13.79 23.51 -7.71
N ARG A 206 12.67 23.78 -7.04
CA ARG A 206 12.62 24.30 -5.65
C ARG A 206 12.84 23.22 -4.59
N LYS A 207 13.22 21.99 -4.97
CA LYS A 207 13.40 20.80 -4.12
C LYS A 207 12.12 20.36 -3.40
N ILE A 208 10.95 20.73 -3.92
CA ILE A 208 9.66 20.29 -3.39
C ILE A 208 9.43 18.83 -3.81
N THR A 209 9.05 17.99 -2.84
CA THR A 209 8.79 16.56 -3.05
C THR A 209 7.29 16.26 -2.97
N SER A 210 6.84 15.18 -3.61
CA SER A 210 5.44 14.73 -3.50
C SER A 210 4.99 14.55 -2.06
N ARG A 211 5.91 14.10 -1.18
CA ARG A 211 5.67 13.97 0.25
C ARG A 211 5.38 15.32 0.90
N HIS A 212 6.22 16.33 0.63
CA HIS A 212 6.06 17.67 1.20
C HIS A 212 4.72 18.29 0.83
N VAL A 213 4.34 18.26 -0.46
CA VAL A 213 3.06 18.80 -0.93
C VAL A 213 1.88 18.11 -0.25
N VAL A 214 1.95 16.79 -0.10
CA VAL A 214 0.88 16.02 0.57
C VAL A 214 0.80 16.36 2.07
N GLU A 215 1.93 16.53 2.75
CA GLU A 215 1.97 16.94 4.15
C GLU A 215 1.38 18.35 4.36
N GLU A 216 1.71 19.28 3.47
CA GLU A 216 1.17 20.65 3.48
C GLU A 216 -0.35 20.66 3.27
N ILE A 217 -0.84 19.95 2.25
CA ILE A 217 -2.29 19.83 1.99
C ILE A 217 -3.04 19.31 3.23
N VAL A 218 -2.48 18.33 3.94
CA VAL A 218 -3.10 17.77 5.15
C VAL A 218 -3.08 18.76 6.31
N ALA A 219 -2.03 19.59 6.41
CA ALA A 219 -1.92 20.62 7.43
C ALA A 219 -2.93 21.76 7.20
N GLU A 220 -3.17 22.14 5.95
CA GLU A 220 -4.13 23.19 5.57
C GLU A 220 -5.59 22.72 5.61
N THR A 221 -5.84 21.43 5.38
CA THR A 221 -7.20 20.90 5.37
C THR A 221 -7.77 20.89 6.79
N ALA A 222 -8.85 21.65 7.01
CA ALA A 222 -9.54 21.73 8.29
C ALA A 222 -9.94 20.34 8.83
N VAL A 223 -9.49 20.04 10.04
CA VAL A 223 -9.79 18.76 10.71
C VAL A 223 -11.25 18.78 11.16
N PRO A 224 -12.05 17.75 10.83
CA PRO A 224 -13.44 17.71 11.26
C PRO A 224 -13.55 17.51 12.77
N ILE A 225 -14.41 18.31 13.41
CA ILE A 225 -14.82 18.11 14.80
C ILE A 225 -15.89 17.02 14.82
N LEU A 226 -15.53 15.85 15.35
CA LEU A 226 -16.48 14.78 15.62
C LEU A 226 -17.22 15.11 16.91
N ALA A 227 -18.55 15.05 16.89
CA ALA A 227 -19.30 15.10 18.13
C ALA A 227 -19.03 13.78 18.84
N HIS A 228 -18.51 13.82 20.07
CA HIS A 228 -18.47 12.64 20.91
C HIS A 228 -19.92 12.30 21.29
N GLU A 229 -20.56 11.42 20.52
CA GLU A 229 -21.68 10.66 21.08
C GLU A 229 -21.09 9.82 22.19
N SER A 230 -21.25 10.31 23.41
CA SER A 230 -20.94 9.57 24.62
C SER A 230 -21.84 8.35 24.58
N ALA A 231 -21.26 7.18 24.38
CA ALA A 231 -21.97 5.92 24.53
C ALA A 231 -22.42 5.83 26.00
N THR A 232 -23.70 6.13 26.24
CA THR A 232 -24.45 5.67 27.42
C THR A 232 -24.67 4.18 27.36
#